data_AF-A0A7C2Z1G5-F1
#
_entry.id   AF-A0A7C2Z1G5-F1
#
_cell.length_a   1.000
_cell.length_b   1.000
_cell.length_c   1.000
_cell.angle_alpha   90.00
_cell.angle_beta   90.00
_cell.angle_gamma   90.00
#
_symmetry.space_group_name_H-M   'P 1'
#
loop_
_entity.id
_entity.type
_entity.pdbx_description
1 polymer ?
#
loop_
_entity_poly.entity_id
_entity_poly.type
_entity_poly.pdbx_seq_one_letter_code
_entity_poly.pdbx_strand_id
1 'polypeptide(L)'
;MNSIAKPSLQQQQVRRRPVQPIRTEARRLREQLRRRGRSVLAAGVFLLLVHDLFGEHGLLALRRSQKEATRLEQEIAALNEENQRLAGEIEALKSDPATIERIARDEMGLAKPGEFVFTLPPKPQSPE
;
A
#
# COMPACT_ATOMS: atom_id res chain seq x y z
N MET A 1 -9.57 107.84 35.21
CA MET A 1 -10.82 107.15 35.66
C MET A 1 -11.79 107.19 34.49
N ASN A 2 -12.29 106.10 33.91
CA ASN A 2 -12.09 104.71 34.22
C ASN A 2 -12.14 103.93 32.90
N SER A 3 -11.16 103.04 32.75
CA SER A 3 -11.07 102.04 31.71
C SER A 3 -12.20 101.03 31.90
N ILE A 4 -13.06 100.87 30.91
CA ILE A 4 -13.99 99.74 30.85
C ILE A 4 -13.69 99.00 29.55
N ALA A 5 -12.73 98.09 29.67
CA ALA A 5 -12.43 97.07 28.70
C ALA A 5 -13.69 96.24 28.42
N LYS A 6 -14.04 96.08 27.14
CA LYS A 6 -14.91 94.99 26.69
C LYS A 6 -14.08 93.99 25.90
N PRO A 7 -14.33 92.68 26.08
CA PRO A 7 -13.31 91.66 25.97
C PRO A 7 -13.16 91.18 24.54
N SER A 8 -11.92 90.85 24.21
CA SER A 8 -11.43 90.18 23.01
C SER A 8 -12.33 89.02 22.52
N LEU A 9 -12.91 89.18 21.33
CA LEU A 9 -13.57 88.14 20.52
C LEU A 9 -12.57 87.12 19.92
N GLN A 10 -11.45 86.85 20.60
CA GLN A 10 -10.45 85.87 20.16
C GLN A 10 -10.63 84.47 20.74
N GLN A 11 -11.65 84.21 21.55
CA GLN A 11 -11.82 82.91 22.20
C GLN A 11 -13.15 82.24 21.86
N GLN A 12 -13.40 82.03 20.57
CA GLN A 12 -14.29 80.96 20.13
C GLN A 12 -13.57 79.99 19.20
N GLN A 13 -12.31 79.70 19.51
CA GLN A 13 -11.68 78.47 19.06
C GLN A 13 -12.33 77.29 19.79
N VAL A 14 -13.39 76.76 19.18
CA VAL A 14 -13.52 75.34 18.86
C VAL A 14 -13.00 74.39 19.95
N ARG A 15 -13.74 74.25 21.06
CA ARG A 15 -13.67 73.01 21.85
C ARG A 15 -14.42 71.89 21.11
N ARG A 16 -13.90 71.48 19.95
CA ARG A 16 -14.25 70.17 19.37
C ARG A 16 -13.67 69.13 20.33
N ARG A 17 -14.53 68.48 21.11
CA ARG A 17 -14.16 67.25 21.81
C ARG A 17 -13.59 66.28 20.76
N PRO A 18 -12.37 65.73 20.93
CA PRO A 18 -11.90 64.69 20.04
C PRO A 18 -12.81 63.48 20.23
N VAL A 19 -13.59 63.16 19.20
CA VAL A 19 -14.37 61.91 19.14
C VAL A 19 -13.36 60.79 18.96
N GLN A 20 -13.08 60.06 20.04
CA GLN A 20 -12.25 58.86 20.02
C GLN A 20 -12.90 57.82 19.10
N PRO A 21 -12.23 57.30 18.05
CA PRO A 21 -12.82 56.29 17.21
C PRO A 21 -12.81 54.94 17.92
N ILE A 22 -13.96 54.52 18.45
CA ILE A 22 -14.22 53.21 19.10
C ILE A 22 -13.96 52.01 18.13
N ARG A 23 -13.65 52.26 16.86
CA ARG A 23 -13.50 51.25 15.80
C ARG A 23 -12.12 50.56 15.75
N THR A 24 -11.13 50.96 16.54
CA THR A 24 -9.75 50.47 16.41
C THR A 24 -9.51 49.12 17.10
N GLU A 25 -10.20 48.80 18.20
CA GLU A 25 -9.99 47.53 18.91
C GLU A 25 -10.54 46.33 18.13
N ALA A 26 -11.69 46.50 17.48
CA ALA A 26 -12.31 45.46 16.66
C ALA A 26 -11.43 45.04 15.47
N ARG A 27 -10.63 45.95 14.90
CA ARG A 27 -9.69 45.62 13.80
C ARG A 27 -8.52 44.75 14.29
N ARG A 28 -7.92 45.09 15.44
CA ARG A 28 -6.76 44.36 16.00
C ARG A 28 -7.12 42.95 16.43
N LEU A 29 -8.28 42.77 17.06
CA LEU A 29 -8.80 41.45 17.46
C LEU A 29 -9.08 40.57 16.24
N ARG A 30 -9.69 41.11 15.18
CA ARG A 30 -9.94 40.39 13.92
C ARG A 30 -8.65 39.94 13.22
N GLU A 31 -7.60 40.75 13.27
CA GLU A 31 -6.29 40.39 12.70
C GLU A 31 -5.58 39.31 13.49
N GLN A 32 -5.64 39.35 14.83
CA GLN A 32 -5.12 38.29 15.68
C GLN A 32 -5.89 36.98 15.49
N LEU A 33 -7.23 37.05 15.40
CA LEU A 33 -8.08 35.90 15.10
C LEU A 33 -7.82 35.32 13.71
N ARG A 34 -7.59 36.16 12.68
CA ARG A 34 -7.20 35.67 11.33
C ARG A 34 -5.84 34.97 11.35
N ARG A 35 -4.84 35.51 12.07
CA ARG A 35 -3.53 34.86 12.19
C ARG A 35 -3.63 33.52 12.91
N ARG A 36 -4.32 33.49 14.06
CA ARG A 36 -4.58 32.24 14.80
C ARG A 36 -5.37 31.23 13.97
N GLY A 37 -6.40 31.70 13.25
CA GLY A 37 -7.19 30.86 12.35
C GLY A 37 -6.35 30.23 11.23
N ARG A 38 -5.43 30.99 10.62
CA ARG A 38 -4.49 30.46 9.62
C ARG A 38 -3.55 29.43 10.21
N SER A 39 -3.03 29.65 11.43
CA SER A 39 -2.18 28.69 12.13
C SER A 39 -2.91 27.39 12.46
N VAL A 40 -4.15 27.49 12.94
CA VAL A 40 -5.00 26.31 13.23
C VAL A 40 -5.31 25.55 11.94
N LEU A 41 -5.64 26.26 10.86
CA LEU A 41 -5.89 25.65 9.56
C LEU A 41 -4.64 24.93 9.02
N ALA A 42 -3.48 25.58 9.10
CA ALA A 42 -2.21 25.00 8.68
C ALA A 42 -1.83 23.77 9.52
N ALA A 43 -2.03 23.82 10.83
CA ALA A 43 -1.82 22.68 11.72
C ALA A 43 -2.77 21.51 11.40
N GLY A 44 -4.03 21.80 11.09
CA GLY A 44 -5.01 20.79 10.67
C GLY A 44 -4.63 20.12 9.35
N VAL A 45 -4.23 20.91 8.33
CA VAL A 45 -3.73 20.37 7.06
C VAL A 45 -2.47 19.55 7.27
N PHE A 46 -1.55 20.01 8.11
CA PHE A 46 -0.32 19.27 8.43
C PHE A 46 -0.64 17.92 9.10
N LEU A 47 -1.56 17.90 10.06
CA LEU A 47 -2.03 16.66 10.70
C LEU A 47 -2.66 15.69 9.71
N LEU A 48 -3.48 16.19 8.78
CA LEU A 48 -4.07 15.36 7.73
C LEU A 48 -2.98 14.77 6.82
N LEU A 49 -1.99 15.56 6.41
CA LEU A 49 -0.87 15.07 5.61
C LEU A 49 -0.06 14.01 6.37
N VAL A 50 0.29 14.25 7.63
CA VAL A 50 0.99 13.24 8.44
C VAL A 50 0.16 11.97 8.57
N HIS A 51 -1.14 12.07 8.82
CA HIS A 51 -2.01 10.90 8.88
C HIS A 51 -2.08 10.15 7.54
N ASP A 52 -2.16 10.85 6.42
CA ASP A 52 -2.20 10.24 5.08
C ASP A 52 -0.87 9.59 4.68
N LEU A 53 0.26 10.15 5.15
CA LEU A 53 1.60 9.60 4.92
C LEU A 53 1.95 8.44 5.87
N PHE A 54 1.50 8.48 7.12
CA PHE A 54 1.87 7.52 8.17
C PHE A 54 0.75 6.55 8.58
N GLY A 55 -0.47 6.69 8.06
CA GLY A 55 -1.58 5.78 8.32
C GLY A 55 -1.38 4.40 7.70
N GLU A 56 -2.12 3.40 8.19
CA GLU A 56 -2.03 1.99 7.76
C GLU A 56 -2.21 1.74 6.25
N HIS A 57 -2.74 2.71 5.51
CA HIS A 57 -2.92 2.69 4.06
C HIS A 57 -2.22 3.85 3.34
N GLY A 58 -1.23 4.49 3.97
CA GLY A 58 -0.51 5.60 3.35
C GLY A 58 0.28 5.20 2.11
N LEU A 59 0.72 6.18 1.32
CA LEU A 59 1.47 6.00 0.06
C LEU A 59 2.65 5.01 0.17
N LEU A 60 3.28 4.90 1.34
CA LEU A 60 4.35 3.92 1.59
C LEU A 60 3.85 2.47 1.59
N ALA A 61 2.69 2.20 2.20
CA ALA A 61 2.07 0.88 2.26
C ALA A 61 1.65 0.43 0.86
N LEU A 62 1.08 1.34 0.06
CA LEU A 62 0.72 1.08 -1.34
C LEU A 62 1.94 0.66 -2.17
N ARG A 63 3.09 1.32 -1.99
CA ARG A 63 4.32 0.95 -2.70
C ARG A 63 4.87 -0.41 -2.27
N ARG A 64 4.77 -0.78 -1.00
CA ARG A 64 5.18 -2.11 -0.52
C ARG A 64 4.25 -3.20 -1.07
N SER A 65 2.95 -2.98 -0.99
CA SER A 65 1.94 -3.90 -1.52
C SER A 65 2.08 -4.09 -3.03
N GLN A 66 2.34 -3.04 -3.81
CA GLN A 66 2.63 -3.18 -5.24
C GLN A 66 3.88 -4.01 -5.51
N LYS A 67 4.97 -3.80 -4.75
CA LYS A 67 6.19 -4.60 -4.91
C LYS A 67 5.97 -6.07 -4.58
N GLU A 68 5.22 -6.35 -3.51
CA GLU A 68 4.86 -7.72 -3.13
C GLU A 68 3.97 -8.37 -4.19
N ALA A 69 2.98 -7.66 -4.71
CA ALA A 69 2.13 -8.13 -5.80
C ALA A 69 2.96 -8.48 -7.04
N THR A 70 3.83 -7.56 -7.50
CA THR A 70 4.70 -7.82 -8.66
C THR A 70 5.65 -9.01 -8.42
N ARG A 71 6.17 -9.18 -7.20
CA ARG A 71 7.02 -10.33 -6.87
C ARG A 71 6.24 -11.64 -6.94
N LEU A 72 5.03 -11.68 -6.38
CA LEU A 72 4.16 -12.86 -6.43
C LEU A 72 3.74 -13.20 -7.86
N GLU A 73 3.44 -12.20 -8.69
CA GLU A 73 3.13 -12.40 -10.11
C GLU A 73 4.32 -13.03 -10.86
N GLN A 74 5.54 -12.59 -10.59
CA GLN A 74 6.75 -13.18 -11.17
C GLN A 74 6.97 -14.63 -10.71
N GLU A 75 6.71 -14.93 -9.43
CA GLU A 75 6.83 -16.27 -8.88
C GLU A 75 5.79 -17.23 -9.49
N ILE A 76 4.54 -16.77 -9.65
CA ILE A 76 3.49 -17.52 -10.34
C ILE A 76 3.88 -17.80 -11.80
N ALA A 77 4.43 -16.81 -12.50
CA ALA A 77 4.86 -16.98 -13.89
C ALA A 77 5.97 -18.04 -14.00
N ALA A 78 6.98 -17.98 -13.13
CA ALA A 78 8.07 -18.95 -13.09
C ALA A 78 7.58 -20.37 -12.77
N LEU A 79 6.70 -20.52 -11.77
CA LEU A 79 6.13 -21.81 -11.40
C LEU A 79 5.24 -22.40 -12.52
N ASN A 80 4.52 -21.55 -13.25
CA ASN A 80 3.72 -22.00 -14.39
C ASN A 80 4.60 -22.51 -15.54
N GLU A 81 5.70 -21.82 -15.83
CA GLU A 81 6.67 -22.25 -16.83
C GLU A 81 7.32 -23.59 -16.43
N GLU A 82 7.70 -23.74 -15.15
CA GLU A 82 8.25 -24.99 -14.63
C GLU A 82 7.24 -26.14 -14.70
N ASN A 83 5.97 -25.89 -14.32
CA ASN A 83 4.91 -26.88 -14.45
C ASN A 83 4.69 -27.31 -15.90
N GLN A 84 4.70 -26.37 -16.85
CA GLN A 84 4.57 -26.71 -18.28
C GLN A 84 5.75 -27.55 -18.77
N ARG A 85 6.97 -27.23 -18.36
CA ARG A 85 8.17 -28.00 -18.68
C ARG A 85 8.07 -29.43 -18.13
N LEU A 86 7.75 -29.57 -16.84
CA LEU A 86 7.61 -30.87 -16.19
C LEU A 86 6.47 -31.70 -16.81
N ALA A 87 5.35 -31.07 -17.16
CA ALA A 87 4.27 -31.74 -17.87
C ALA A 87 4.72 -32.29 -19.23
N GLY A 88 5.50 -31.50 -19.98
CA GLY A 88 6.12 -31.94 -21.23
C GLY A 88 7.11 -33.09 -21.05
N GLU A 89 7.93 -33.05 -20.00
CA GLU A 89 8.86 -34.13 -19.65
C GLU A 89 8.11 -35.41 -19.27
N ILE A 90 7.04 -35.31 -18.48
CA ILE A 90 6.18 -36.45 -18.15
C ILE A 90 5.57 -37.06 -19.40
N GLU A 91 5.06 -36.23 -20.32
CA GLU A 91 4.46 -36.71 -21.56
C GLU A 91 5.52 -37.40 -22.45
N ALA A 92 6.72 -36.82 -22.56
CA ALA A 92 7.83 -37.43 -23.27
C ALA A 92 8.26 -38.77 -22.65
N LEU A 93 8.33 -38.87 -21.32
CA LEU A 93 8.66 -40.11 -20.61
C LEU A 93 7.56 -41.18 -20.75
N LYS A 94 6.29 -40.76 -20.78
CA LYS A 94 5.14 -41.63 -21.02
C LYS A 94 5.04 -42.09 -22.48
N SER A 95 5.65 -41.37 -23.42
CA SER A 95 5.56 -41.66 -24.85
C SER A 95 6.26 -42.97 -25.28
N ASP A 96 6.98 -43.64 -24.37
CA ASP A 96 7.37 -45.04 -24.50
C ASP A 96 6.65 -45.95 -23.48
N PRO A 97 5.33 -46.17 -23.63
CA PRO A 97 4.57 -47.07 -22.77
C PRO A 97 5.12 -48.49 -22.79
N ALA A 98 5.76 -48.90 -23.89
CA ALA A 98 6.31 -50.25 -24.05
C ALA A 98 7.52 -50.46 -23.12
N THR A 99 8.39 -49.46 -22.97
CA THR A 99 9.49 -49.54 -22.00
C THR A 99 8.99 -49.51 -20.56
N ILE A 100 7.99 -48.68 -20.23
CA ILE A 100 7.38 -48.66 -18.89
C ILE A 100 6.70 -50.01 -18.58
N GLU A 101 5.95 -50.55 -19.53
CA GLU A 101 5.29 -51.86 -19.39
C GLU A 101 6.31 -52.99 -19.24
N ARG A 102 7.41 -52.95 -20.01
CA ARG A 102 8.51 -53.92 -19.89
C ARG A 102 9.14 -53.88 -18.50
N ILE A 103 9.50 -52.70 -17.98
CA ILE A 103 10.09 -52.57 -16.64
C ILE A 103 9.10 -53.04 -15.56
N ALA A 104 7.82 -52.69 -15.70
CA ALA A 104 6.79 -53.13 -14.75
C ALA A 104 6.61 -54.65 -14.72
N ARG A 105 6.68 -55.31 -15.88
CA ARG A 105 6.58 -56.78 -15.99
C ARG A 105 7.86 -57.49 -15.56
N ASP A 106 9.02 -57.02 -16.02
CA ASP A 106 10.30 -57.71 -15.86
C ASP A 106 10.92 -57.49 -14.48
N GLU A 107 10.88 -56.26 -13.97
CA GLU A 107 11.57 -55.90 -12.71
C GLU A 107 10.62 -55.92 -11.50
N MET A 108 9.38 -55.49 -11.69
CA MET A 108 8.41 -55.38 -10.59
C MET A 108 7.40 -56.55 -10.55
N GLY A 109 7.40 -57.43 -11.55
CA GLY A 109 6.48 -58.57 -11.64
C GLY A 109 5.00 -58.16 -11.71
N LEU A 110 4.70 -56.92 -12.10
CA LEU A 110 3.35 -56.38 -12.16
C LEU A 110 2.65 -56.85 -13.44
N ALA A 111 1.35 -57.12 -13.32
CA ALA A 111 0.49 -57.53 -14.43
C ALA A 111 -0.82 -56.72 -14.42
N LYS A 112 -1.46 -56.56 -15.58
CA LYS A 112 -2.73 -55.82 -15.67
C LYS A 112 -3.88 -56.62 -15.02
N PRO A 113 -4.97 -55.98 -14.56
CA PRO A 113 -6.13 -56.69 -14.04
C PRO A 113 -6.65 -57.72 -15.06
N GLY A 114 -6.67 -59.01 -14.69
CA GLY A 114 -7.08 -60.12 -15.56
C GLY A 114 -5.95 -60.95 -16.18
N GLU A 115 -4.68 -60.56 -15.97
CA GLU A 115 -3.50 -61.35 -16.39
C GLU A 115 -2.98 -62.25 -15.23
N PHE A 116 -2.36 -63.38 -15.56
CA PHE A 116 -1.81 -64.33 -14.59
C PHE A 116 -0.27 -64.34 -14.64
N VAL A 117 0.39 -64.17 -13.50
CA VAL A 117 1.85 -64.26 -13.36
C VAL A 117 2.26 -65.70 -13.04
N PHE A 118 3.00 -66.34 -13.94
CA PHE A 118 3.55 -67.69 -13.73
C PHE A 118 5.01 -67.61 -13.28
N THR A 119 5.29 -68.01 -12.04
CA THR A 119 6.66 -68.21 -11.56
C THR A 119 7.06 -69.67 -11.73
N LEU A 120 8.12 -69.91 -12.51
CA LEU A 120 8.63 -71.26 -12.73
C LEU A 120 9.48 -71.70 -11.53
N PRO A 121 9.28 -72.92 -11.00
CA PRO A 121 10.14 -73.46 -9.95
C PRO A 121 11.58 -73.61 -10.48
N PRO A 122 12.60 -73.43 -9.63
CA PRO A 122 13.99 -73.60 -10.04
C PRO A 122 14.19 -75.00 -10.60
N LYS A 123 14.82 -75.08 -11.77
CA LYS A 123 15.07 -76.34 -12.46
C LYS A 123 15.86 -77.25 -11.51
N PRO A 124 15.41 -78.48 -11.23
CA PRO A 124 16.14 -79.38 -10.36
C PRO A 124 17.54 -79.57 -10.94
N GLN A 125 18.55 -79.16 -10.18
CA GLN A 125 19.94 -79.41 -10.51
C GLN A 125 20.13 -80.92 -10.38
N SER A 126 20.24 -81.61 -11.51
CA SER A 126 20.64 -83.00 -11.53
C SER A 126 22.03 -83.10 -10.89
N PRO A 127 22.20 -83.87 -9.80
CA PRO A 127 23.52 -84.21 -9.32
C PRO A 127 24.21 -85.05 -10.39
N GLU A 128 25.40 -84.60 -10.81
CA GLU A 128 26.31 -85.35 -11.68
C GLU A 128 26.87 -86.58 -10.97
#